data_AF-A0A210Q643-F1
#
_entry.id   AF-A0A210Q643-F1
#
_cell.length_a   1.000
_cell.length_b   1.000
_cell.length_c   1.000
_cell.angle_alpha   90.00
_cell.angle_beta   90.00
_cell.angle_gamma   90.00
#
_symmetry.space_group_name_H-M   'P 1'
#
loop_
_entity.id
_entity.type
_entity.pdbx_description
1 polymer ?
#
loop_
_entity_poly.entity_id
_entity_poly.type
_entity_poly.pdbx_seq_one_letter_code
_entity_poly.pdbx_strand_id
1 'polypeptide(L)'
;MWSNINQMLVRPATLISRLRSTGNAKSLPQHGTRAVRQRLCQTHSPCVIMSASSSSYNIVVKTGDRKKAGTDANIRIVLHGACGQKTSPAKLDNLFRDDFERGRTDNFTVRDDVDVRSISKIEMWRDKAGVASEWYVDTIEVRNEASPCDIFMFPIYRWVKANFHYSILHLDTFLPQDDPNPDQRHMEIADKRTTYEVTQKVKGATAQVGQLQNGKAHDEVIVKTNYSDE
;
A
#
# COMPACT_ATOMS: atom_id res chain seq x y z
N MET A 1 34.18 44.64 19.12
CA MET A 1 32.96 45.47 19.18
C MET A 1 32.99 46.37 17.94
N TRP A 2 32.09 46.12 16.98
CA TRP A 2 31.83 46.89 15.73
C TRP A 2 33.00 46.91 14.71
N SER A 3 32.84 46.56 13.43
CA SER A 3 32.18 47.33 12.37
C SER A 3 32.17 46.49 11.06
N ASN A 4 31.02 46.27 10.41
CA ASN A 4 30.49 46.94 9.21
C ASN A 4 31.02 46.52 7.80
N ILE A 5 30.06 46.05 6.99
CA ILE A 5 29.68 46.43 5.61
C ILE A 5 30.60 46.08 4.41
N ASN A 6 30.02 45.33 3.46
CA ASN A 6 29.95 45.58 1.99
C ASN A 6 29.16 44.42 1.34
N GLN A 7 27.89 44.54 0.94
CA GLN A 7 27.28 45.19 -0.24
C GLN A 7 27.89 44.87 -1.62
N MET A 8 26.95 44.47 -2.51
CA MET A 8 26.94 44.50 -3.98
C MET A 8 27.70 43.39 -4.74
N LEU A 9 26.97 42.47 -5.38
CA LEU A 9 26.42 42.53 -6.76
C LEU A 9 27.53 42.46 -7.82
N VAL A 10 27.50 41.44 -8.68
CA VAL A 10 27.45 41.57 -10.16
C VAL A 10 27.10 40.19 -10.76
N ARG A 11 26.03 40.15 -11.56
CA ARG A 11 25.80 39.15 -12.62
C ARG A 11 26.37 39.68 -13.94
N PRO A 12 26.90 38.82 -14.81
CA PRO A 12 26.78 39.03 -16.26
C PRO A 12 26.39 37.71 -16.96
N ALA A 13 25.94 37.63 -18.20
CA ALA A 13 25.32 38.54 -19.16
C ALA A 13 24.84 37.60 -20.28
N THR A 14 23.72 37.95 -20.93
CA THR A 14 23.16 37.22 -22.06
C THR A 14 23.88 37.57 -23.36
N LEU A 15 23.72 36.67 -24.35
CA LEU A 15 23.67 36.90 -25.81
C LEU A 15 24.98 36.86 -26.62
N ILE A 16 25.13 35.80 -27.42
CA ILE A 16 25.74 35.88 -28.75
C ILE A 16 24.82 35.17 -29.75
N SER A 17 24.55 35.90 -30.84
CA SER A 17 23.77 35.56 -32.02
C SER A 17 24.53 34.71 -33.04
N ARG A 18 23.81 33.94 -33.87
CA ARG A 18 24.05 33.82 -35.33
C ARG A 18 22.98 32.95 -36.02
N LEU A 19 22.25 33.58 -36.93
CA LEU A 19 21.62 33.00 -38.14
C LEU A 19 22.75 32.75 -39.17
N ARG A 20 22.74 31.88 -40.18
CA ARG A 20 21.78 31.13 -41.01
C ARG A 20 22.62 30.06 -41.76
N SER A 21 22.05 28.94 -42.19
CA SER A 21 22.21 28.44 -43.58
C SER A 21 21.47 27.11 -43.78
N THR A 22 20.88 27.03 -44.96
CA THR A 22 20.06 25.99 -45.58
C THR A 22 20.68 24.60 -45.61
N GLY A 23 19.88 23.58 -45.28
CA GLY A 23 20.20 22.18 -45.47
C GLY A 23 18.93 21.36 -45.66
N ASN A 24 18.76 20.83 -46.87
CA ASN A 24 17.60 20.09 -47.34
C ASN A 24 17.59 18.69 -46.68
N ALA A 25 16.80 18.50 -45.62
CA ALA A 25 16.67 17.19 -44.96
C ALA A 25 15.65 16.33 -45.71
N LYS A 26 16.15 15.36 -46.48
CA LYS A 26 15.37 14.28 -47.06
C LYS A 26 14.67 13.50 -45.94
N SER A 27 13.36 13.35 -46.08
CA SER A 27 12.48 12.57 -45.21
C SER A 27 12.93 11.11 -45.12
N LEU A 28 13.15 10.60 -43.89
CA LEU A 28 13.21 9.17 -43.62
C LEU A 28 11.82 8.53 -43.78
N PRO A 29 11.73 7.28 -44.24
CA PRO A 29 10.46 6.58 -44.38
C PRO A 29 9.87 6.33 -42.99
N GLN A 30 8.64 6.80 -42.78
CA GLN A 30 7.85 6.45 -41.61
C GLN A 30 7.47 4.97 -41.72
N HIS A 31 8.28 4.10 -41.12
CA HIS A 31 7.80 2.77 -40.74
C HIS A 31 6.72 2.99 -39.69
N GLY A 32 5.46 2.73 -40.08
CA GLY A 32 4.29 2.89 -39.26
C GLY A 32 4.36 2.00 -38.02
N THR A 33 4.81 2.56 -36.90
CA THR A 33 4.37 2.13 -35.59
C THR A 33 2.90 2.49 -35.48
N ARG A 34 2.04 1.53 -35.82
CA ARG A 34 0.63 1.57 -35.46
C ARG A 34 0.59 1.53 -33.94
N ALA A 35 0.66 2.71 -33.31
CA ALA A 35 0.33 2.86 -31.91
C ALA A 35 -1.07 2.28 -31.74
N VAL A 36 -1.14 1.11 -31.11
CA VAL A 36 -2.39 0.61 -30.56
C VAL A 36 -2.74 1.64 -29.50
N ARG A 37 -3.51 2.66 -29.89
CA ARG A 37 -4.28 3.46 -28.95
C ARG A 37 -5.23 2.46 -28.30
N GLN A 38 -4.75 1.85 -27.23
CA GLN A 38 -5.61 1.22 -26.25
C GLN A 38 -6.54 2.35 -25.83
N ARG A 39 -7.77 2.31 -26.36
CA ARG A 39 -8.83 3.15 -25.84
C ARG A 39 -9.00 2.68 -24.42
N LEU A 40 -8.35 3.34 -23.47
CA LEU A 40 -8.83 3.36 -22.10
C LEU A 40 -10.22 3.96 -22.22
N CYS A 41 -11.23 3.08 -22.22
CA CYS A 41 -12.59 3.48 -21.95
C CYS A 41 -12.64 3.86 -20.47
N GLN A 42 -12.01 4.98 -20.11
CA GLN A 42 -12.28 5.66 -18.87
C GLN A 42 -13.61 6.36 -19.06
N THR A 43 -14.70 5.61 -18.99
CA THR A 43 -15.98 6.21 -18.60
C THR A 43 -15.90 6.42 -17.09
N HIS A 44 -15.09 7.39 -16.67
CA HIS A 44 -15.22 7.92 -15.32
C HIS A 44 -16.58 8.63 -15.32
N SER A 45 -17.60 7.91 -14.84
CA SER A 45 -18.80 8.57 -14.35
C SER A 45 -18.34 9.74 -13.48
N PRO A 46 -18.90 10.94 -13.67
CA PRO A 46 -18.49 12.10 -12.88
C PRO A 46 -18.57 11.72 -11.40
N CYS A 47 -17.51 12.09 -10.69
CA CYS A 47 -17.35 11.87 -9.27
C CYS A 47 -18.42 12.67 -8.52
N VAL A 48 -19.63 12.13 -8.38
CA VAL A 48 -20.73 12.84 -7.70
C VAL A 48 -20.67 12.50 -6.21
N ILE A 49 -20.40 13.50 -5.37
CA ILE A 49 -20.63 13.41 -3.94
C ILE A 49 -22.14 13.44 -3.72
N MET A 50 -22.76 12.28 -3.57
CA MET A 50 -24.18 12.18 -3.21
C MET A 50 -24.34 12.12 -1.69
N SER A 51 -25.37 12.82 -1.20
CA SER A 51 -25.71 12.93 0.22
C SER A 51 -26.51 11.73 0.72
N ALA A 52 -26.22 11.33 1.97
CA ALA A 52 -27.02 10.50 2.88
C ALA A 52 -27.87 9.40 2.21
N SER A 53 -27.23 8.30 1.84
CA SER A 53 -27.90 7.06 1.46
C SER A 53 -27.28 5.92 2.24
N SER A 54 -28.09 5.29 3.10
CA SER A 54 -27.65 4.11 3.86
C SER A 54 -27.12 3.05 2.91
N SER A 55 -25.86 2.67 3.11
CA SER A 55 -25.12 1.71 2.30
C SER A 55 -24.62 0.58 3.19
N SER A 56 -24.59 -0.62 2.63
CA SER A 56 -24.19 -1.84 3.32
C SER A 56 -23.03 -2.48 2.57
N TYR A 57 -21.97 -2.80 3.30
CA TYR A 57 -20.73 -3.34 2.77
C TYR A 57 -20.45 -4.70 3.39
N ASN A 58 -20.15 -5.68 2.53
CA ASN A 58 -19.68 -6.98 2.94
C ASN A 58 -18.14 -6.96 2.96
N ILE A 59 -17.56 -7.21 4.12
CA ILE A 59 -16.11 -7.20 4.34
C ILE A 59 -15.67 -8.61 4.70
N VAL A 60 -14.88 -9.22 3.82
CA VAL A 60 -14.33 -10.56 4.02
C VAL A 60 -12.87 -10.43 4.38
N VAL A 61 -12.51 -10.88 5.58
CA VAL A 61 -11.15 -10.84 6.11
C VAL A 61 -10.60 -12.24 6.15
N LYS A 62 -9.42 -12.44 5.55
CA LYS A 62 -8.68 -13.70 5.63
C LYS A 62 -7.49 -13.53 6.57
N THR A 63 -7.54 -14.17 7.73
CA THR A 63 -6.41 -14.29 8.64
C THR A 63 -5.45 -15.36 8.10
N GLY A 64 -4.15 -15.07 8.07
CA GLY A 64 -3.19 -16.02 7.51
C GLY A 64 -2.97 -17.23 8.41
N ASP A 65 -2.37 -18.27 7.84
CA ASP A 65 -2.14 -19.55 8.51
C ASP A 65 -0.76 -19.62 9.21
N ARG A 66 -0.22 -18.47 9.62
CA ARG A 66 1.06 -18.41 10.35
C ARG A 66 0.88 -18.76 11.82
N LYS A 67 1.94 -19.26 12.46
CA LYS A 67 1.91 -19.56 13.91
C LYS A 67 1.56 -18.30 14.70
N LYS A 68 0.51 -18.36 15.53
CA LYS A 68 -0.03 -17.23 16.31
C LYS A 68 -0.56 -16.06 15.45
N ALA A 69 -1.08 -16.36 14.26
CA ALA A 69 -1.64 -15.33 13.39
C ALA A 69 -2.99 -14.76 13.86
N GLY A 70 -3.71 -15.44 14.75
CA GLY A 70 -5.03 -15.00 15.23
C GLY A 70 -4.97 -13.98 16.37
N THR A 71 -6.08 -13.30 16.63
CA THR A 71 -6.16 -12.22 17.63
C THR A 71 -7.55 -12.08 18.25
N ASP A 72 -7.58 -11.75 19.55
CA ASP A 72 -8.80 -11.39 20.27
C ASP A 72 -9.00 -9.85 20.37
N ALA A 73 -8.21 -9.07 19.61
CA ALA A 73 -8.22 -7.61 19.68
C ALA A 73 -9.44 -7.01 18.94
N ASN A 74 -9.84 -5.79 19.33
CA ASN A 74 -10.89 -5.11 18.59
C ASN A 74 -10.34 -4.55 17.28
N ILE A 75 -10.86 -5.03 16.15
CA ILE A 75 -10.49 -4.57 14.82
C ILE A 75 -11.45 -3.49 14.35
N ARG A 76 -10.90 -2.42 13.77
CA ARG A 76 -11.67 -1.33 13.17
C ARG A 76 -11.23 -1.06 11.74
N ILE A 77 -12.18 -0.63 10.92
CA ILE A 77 -11.96 -0.28 9.51
C ILE A 77 -12.75 0.96 9.11
N VAL A 78 -12.18 1.73 8.18
CA VAL A 78 -12.82 2.84 7.46
C VAL A 78 -12.60 2.61 5.97
N LEU A 79 -13.67 2.74 5.19
CA LEU A 79 -13.63 2.64 3.73
C LEU A 79 -13.51 4.05 3.15
N HIS A 80 -12.58 4.24 2.21
CA HIS A 80 -12.40 5.50 1.50
C HIS A 80 -12.74 5.34 0.02
N GLY A 81 -13.48 6.30 -0.50
CA GLY A 81 -13.90 6.35 -1.89
C GLY A 81 -12.87 7.06 -2.75
N ALA A 82 -12.84 6.72 -4.04
CA ALA A 82 -12.05 7.44 -5.04
C ALA A 82 -12.39 8.95 -5.12
N CYS A 83 -13.56 9.31 -4.61
CA CYS A 83 -14.13 10.65 -4.63
C CYS A 83 -14.04 11.40 -3.29
N GLY A 84 -13.29 10.86 -2.33
CA GLY A 84 -13.05 11.50 -1.02
C GLY A 84 -14.12 11.24 0.04
N GLN A 85 -15.19 10.50 -0.28
CA GLN A 85 -16.10 9.98 0.75
C GLN A 85 -15.36 9.02 1.66
N LYS A 86 -15.80 8.95 2.91
CA LYS A 86 -15.33 7.96 3.87
C LYS A 86 -16.47 7.52 4.77
N THR A 87 -16.48 6.25 5.16
CA THR A 87 -17.40 5.76 6.20
C THR A 87 -16.94 6.24 7.58
N SER A 88 -17.81 6.07 8.56
CA SER A 88 -17.45 6.10 9.97
C SER A 88 -16.59 4.88 10.33
N PRO A 89 -15.75 4.95 11.39
CA PRO A 89 -15.04 3.80 11.93
C PRO A 89 -15.99 2.68 12.35
N ALA A 90 -15.96 1.56 11.64
CA ALA A 90 -16.73 0.37 11.96
C ALA A 90 -15.89 -0.63 12.75
N LYS A 91 -16.45 -1.21 13.81
CA LYS A 91 -15.86 -2.38 14.48
C LYS A 91 -16.25 -3.63 13.69
N LEU A 92 -15.27 -4.49 13.39
CA LEU A 92 -15.52 -5.79 12.79
C LEU A 92 -15.69 -6.82 13.91
N ASP A 93 -16.91 -7.35 14.05
CA ASP A 93 -17.30 -8.23 15.14
C ASP A 93 -18.59 -8.98 14.77
N ASN A 94 -18.58 -10.31 14.86
CA ASN A 94 -19.76 -11.15 14.73
C ASN A 94 -20.23 -11.61 16.12
N LEU A 95 -21.46 -11.26 16.47
CA LEU A 95 -22.02 -11.63 17.78
C LEU A 95 -21.96 -13.16 18.00
N PHE A 96 -21.46 -13.55 19.17
CA PHE A 96 -21.35 -14.95 19.61
C PHE A 96 -20.42 -15.82 18.75
N ARG A 97 -19.49 -15.21 18.02
CA ARG A 97 -18.47 -15.90 17.24
C ARG A 97 -17.09 -15.48 17.68
N ASP A 98 -16.17 -16.42 17.58
CA ASP A 98 -14.74 -16.17 17.70
C ASP A 98 -14.20 -15.86 16.29
N ASP A 99 -13.86 -14.58 16.06
CA ASP A 99 -13.43 -14.06 14.78
C ASP A 99 -11.90 -13.92 14.73
N PHE A 100 -11.35 -13.76 13.54
CA PHE A 100 -9.92 -13.50 13.30
C PHE A 100 -8.99 -14.65 13.73
N GLU A 101 -9.52 -15.86 13.77
CA GLU A 101 -8.76 -17.06 14.08
C GLU A 101 -7.75 -17.43 12.97
N ARG A 102 -6.63 -18.04 13.34
CA ARG A 102 -5.56 -18.45 12.41
C ARG A 102 -6.14 -19.26 11.24
N GLY A 103 -5.79 -18.85 10.01
CA GLY A 103 -6.21 -19.54 8.78
C GLY A 103 -7.71 -19.47 8.48
N ARG A 104 -8.50 -18.71 9.27
CA ARG A 104 -9.94 -18.54 9.02
C ARG A 104 -10.21 -17.38 8.09
N THR A 105 -11.41 -17.45 7.51
CA THR A 105 -12.01 -16.37 6.73
C THR A 105 -13.31 -15.98 7.41
N ASP A 106 -13.41 -14.70 7.74
CA ASP A 106 -14.54 -14.13 8.45
C ASP A 106 -15.22 -13.07 7.59
N ASN A 107 -16.54 -13.00 7.69
CA ASN A 107 -17.37 -12.09 6.91
C ASN A 107 -18.12 -11.16 7.87
N PHE A 108 -18.13 -9.87 7.55
CA PHE A 108 -18.75 -8.82 8.33
C PHE A 108 -19.64 -7.94 7.45
N THR A 109 -20.82 -7.57 7.95
CA THR A 109 -21.67 -6.56 7.29
C THR A 109 -21.53 -5.23 8.02
N VAL A 110 -21.01 -4.22 7.32
CA VAL A 110 -20.85 -2.85 7.82
C VAL A 110 -21.85 -1.94 7.13
N ARG A 111 -22.65 -1.21 7.91
CA ARG A 111 -23.59 -0.22 7.40
C ARG A 111 -23.12 1.19 7.73
N ASP A 112 -23.30 2.10 6.80
CA ASP A 112 -22.98 3.52 6.97
C ASP A 112 -23.99 4.39 6.20
N ASP A 113 -24.16 5.65 6.61
CA ASP A 113 -25.04 6.60 5.92
C ASP A 113 -24.36 7.24 4.68
N VAL A 114 -23.08 6.93 4.45
CA VAL A 114 -22.29 7.38 3.31
C VAL A 114 -22.11 6.25 2.30
N ASP A 115 -22.54 6.50 1.06
CA ASP A 115 -22.21 5.64 -0.08
C ASP A 115 -20.85 6.01 -0.68
N VAL A 116 -19.84 5.17 -0.39
CA VAL A 116 -18.48 5.28 -0.89
C VAL A 116 -18.35 4.86 -2.36
N ARG A 117 -19.29 4.06 -2.88
CA ARG A 117 -19.29 3.48 -4.25
C ARG A 117 -17.99 2.78 -4.63
N SER A 118 -17.06 3.52 -5.24
CA SER A 118 -15.77 3.03 -5.71
C SER A 118 -14.73 3.18 -4.61
N ILE A 119 -14.45 2.08 -3.91
CA ILE A 119 -13.54 2.05 -2.77
C ILE A 119 -12.09 2.03 -3.29
N SER A 120 -11.32 3.07 -2.97
CA SER A 120 -9.94 3.23 -3.42
C SER A 120 -8.92 2.82 -2.36
N LYS A 121 -9.31 2.85 -1.08
CA LYS A 121 -8.42 2.67 0.05
C LYS A 121 -9.20 2.21 1.28
N ILE A 122 -8.57 1.38 2.10
CA ILE A 122 -9.03 1.10 3.47
C ILE A 122 -8.05 1.70 4.47
N GLU A 123 -8.59 2.18 5.58
CA GLU A 123 -7.83 2.46 6.80
C GLU A 123 -8.24 1.41 7.84
N MET A 124 -7.28 0.70 8.41
CA MET A 124 -7.53 -0.36 9.40
C MET A 124 -6.57 -0.29 10.57
N TRP A 125 -7.05 -0.64 11.76
CA TRP A 125 -6.24 -0.73 12.96
C TRP A 125 -6.86 -1.69 13.97
N ARG A 126 -6.06 -2.07 14.95
CA ARG A 126 -6.52 -2.81 16.12
C ARG A 126 -6.05 -2.15 17.40
N ASP A 127 -6.74 -2.44 18.49
CA ASP A 127 -6.30 -2.05 19.82
C ASP A 127 -5.39 -3.10 20.48
N LYS A 128 -5.17 -2.95 21.78
CA LYS A 128 -4.40 -3.86 22.64
C LYS A 128 -5.28 -4.78 23.49
N ALA A 129 -6.59 -4.85 23.22
CA ALA A 129 -7.48 -5.74 23.94
C ALA A 129 -7.17 -7.21 23.57
N GLY A 130 -7.60 -8.12 24.43
CA GLY A 130 -7.47 -9.56 24.18
C GLY A 130 -6.10 -10.16 24.50
N VAL A 131 -6.01 -11.47 24.39
CA VAL A 131 -4.75 -12.22 24.42
C VAL A 131 -4.29 -12.40 22.97
N ALA A 132 -2.98 -12.54 22.73
CA ALA A 132 -2.35 -12.49 21.41
C ALA A 132 -2.24 -11.08 20.81
N SER A 133 -1.05 -10.50 20.99
CA SER A 133 -0.71 -9.14 20.57
C SER A 133 -0.29 -9.03 19.11
N GLU A 134 -0.49 -10.04 18.27
CA GLU A 134 -0.05 -10.03 16.88
C GLU A 134 -1.15 -10.66 16.01
N TRP A 135 -1.47 -10.00 14.90
CA TRP A 135 -2.49 -10.46 13.95
C TRP A 135 -1.88 -10.47 12.57
N TYR A 136 -1.87 -11.61 11.88
CA TYR A 136 -1.36 -11.70 10.51
C TYR A 136 -2.54 -11.82 9.55
N VAL A 137 -2.67 -10.85 8.66
CA VAL A 137 -3.76 -10.77 7.69
C VAL A 137 -3.22 -11.08 6.31
N ASP A 138 -3.87 -11.98 5.59
CA ASP A 138 -3.57 -12.26 4.18
C ASP A 138 -4.19 -11.17 3.31
N THR A 139 -5.52 -11.09 3.32
CA THR A 139 -6.30 -10.22 2.42
C THR A 139 -7.54 -9.70 3.10
N ILE A 140 -7.98 -8.51 2.67
CA ILE A 140 -9.31 -7.99 2.92
C ILE A 140 -9.99 -7.78 1.58
N GLU A 141 -11.22 -8.24 1.46
CA GLU A 141 -12.09 -8.02 0.32
C GLU A 141 -13.30 -7.23 0.77
N VAL A 142 -13.71 -6.23 -0.01
CA VAL A 142 -14.88 -5.40 0.27
C VAL A 142 -15.82 -5.42 -0.93
N ARG A 143 -17.12 -5.62 -0.67
CA ARG A 143 -18.18 -5.55 -1.68
C ARG A 143 -19.27 -4.61 -1.22
N ASN A 144 -19.83 -3.83 -2.13
CA ASN A 144 -21.06 -3.08 -1.87
C ASN A 144 -22.26 -4.00 -2.11
N GLU A 145 -23.17 -4.13 -1.14
CA GLU A 145 -24.35 -4.99 -1.29
C GLU A 145 -25.31 -4.49 -2.38
N ALA A 146 -25.31 -3.18 -2.69
CA ALA A 146 -26.08 -2.61 -3.80
C ALA A 146 -25.46 -2.93 -5.18
N SER A 147 -24.16 -3.20 -5.23
CA SER A 147 -23.40 -3.52 -6.45
C SER A 147 -22.51 -4.75 -6.19
N PRO A 148 -23.08 -5.96 -6.02
CA PRO A 148 -22.34 -7.14 -5.57
C PRO A 148 -21.28 -7.65 -6.56
N CYS A 149 -21.32 -7.17 -7.81
CA CYS A 149 -20.30 -7.44 -8.82
C CYS A 149 -19.01 -6.63 -8.61
N ASP A 150 -19.08 -5.52 -7.88
CA ASP A 150 -17.92 -4.68 -7.57
C ASP A 150 -17.18 -5.27 -6.36
N ILE A 151 -16.00 -5.83 -6.62
CA ILE A 151 -15.14 -6.46 -5.60
C ILE A 151 -13.85 -5.65 -5.49
N PHE A 152 -13.59 -5.13 -4.30
CA PHE A 152 -12.39 -4.35 -3.99
C PHE A 152 -11.44 -5.20 -3.13
N MET A 153 -10.30 -5.56 -3.71
CA MET A 153 -9.28 -6.40 -3.06
C MET A 153 -8.16 -5.56 -2.45
N PHE A 154 -7.77 -5.91 -1.23
CA PHE A 154 -6.69 -5.30 -0.46
C PHE A 154 -5.73 -6.39 0.02
N PRO A 155 -4.62 -6.63 -0.71
CA PRO A 155 -3.55 -7.54 -0.29
C PRO A 155 -2.83 -6.97 0.95
N ILE A 156 -2.90 -7.65 2.08
CA ILE A 156 -2.30 -7.18 3.34
C ILE A 156 -0.97 -7.90 3.57
N TYR A 157 -0.99 -9.22 3.66
CA TYR A 157 0.15 -10.13 3.87
C TYR A 157 1.18 -9.65 4.89
N ARG A 158 0.73 -9.09 6.02
CA ARG A 158 1.61 -8.52 7.06
C ARG A 158 1.04 -8.68 8.46
N TRP A 159 1.94 -8.58 9.43
CA TRP A 159 1.59 -8.47 10.85
C TRP A 159 1.06 -7.06 11.14
N VAL A 160 -0.15 -6.98 11.71
CA VAL A 160 -0.82 -5.73 12.08
C VAL A 160 -0.42 -5.33 13.51
N LYS A 161 0.32 -4.24 13.63
CA LYS A 161 0.74 -3.66 14.92
C LYS A 161 -0.43 -3.04 15.67
N ALA A 162 -0.38 -3.13 17.00
CA ALA A 162 -1.37 -2.52 17.88
C ALA A 162 -1.28 -1.00 17.78
N ASN A 163 -2.43 -0.33 17.74
CA ASN A 163 -2.55 1.13 17.72
C ASN A 163 -1.81 1.80 16.55
N PHE A 164 -1.52 1.07 15.47
CA PHE A 164 -1.01 1.64 14.22
C PHE A 164 -2.14 1.64 13.18
N HIS A 165 -2.35 2.78 12.54
CA HIS A 165 -3.36 2.95 11.49
C HIS A 165 -2.72 2.65 10.13
N TYR A 166 -3.05 1.49 9.58
CA TYR A 166 -2.59 1.10 8.26
C TYR A 166 -3.49 1.70 7.18
N SER A 167 -2.88 2.27 6.15
CA SER A 167 -3.54 2.89 5.00
C SER A 167 -3.19 2.05 3.77
N ILE A 168 -4.13 1.23 3.30
CA ILE A 168 -3.88 0.25 2.23
C ILE A 168 -4.75 0.59 1.03
N LEU A 169 -4.12 0.77 -0.13
CA LEU A 169 -4.82 1.09 -1.37
C LEU A 169 -5.37 -0.17 -2.04
N HIS A 170 -6.38 0.01 -2.87
CA HIS A 170 -6.93 -1.07 -3.68
C HIS A 170 -5.84 -1.60 -4.64
N LEU A 171 -5.58 -2.91 -4.58
CA LEU A 171 -4.53 -3.59 -5.35
C LEU A 171 -3.13 -2.98 -5.16
N ASP A 172 -2.83 -2.52 -3.94
CA ASP A 172 -1.60 -1.81 -3.56
C ASP A 172 -0.31 -2.41 -4.17
N THR A 173 0.25 -1.73 -5.18
CA THR A 173 1.56 -2.03 -5.78
C THR A 173 2.21 -0.74 -6.28
N PHE A 174 3.12 -0.16 -5.48
CA PHE A 174 3.86 1.06 -5.85
C PHE A 174 5.37 0.88 -5.74
N LEU A 175 6.10 1.54 -6.64
CA LEU A 175 7.54 1.69 -6.50
C LEU A 175 7.85 2.62 -5.31
N PRO A 176 9.08 2.54 -4.75
CA PRO A 176 9.49 3.38 -3.63
C PRO A 176 9.18 4.87 -3.78
N GLN A 177 9.52 5.42 -4.93
CA GLN A 177 9.36 6.84 -5.24
C GLN A 177 7.92 7.30 -5.47
N ASP A 178 6.99 6.38 -5.71
CA ASP A 178 5.59 6.67 -6.09
C ASP A 178 4.59 6.31 -4.98
N ASP A 179 5.08 5.95 -3.78
CA ASP A 179 4.23 5.49 -2.69
C ASP A 179 3.49 6.64 -2.01
N PRO A 180 2.16 6.54 -1.88
CA PRO A 180 1.39 7.52 -1.13
C PRO A 180 1.66 7.52 0.38
N ASN A 181 2.26 6.48 0.97
CA ASN A 181 2.50 6.33 2.41
C ASN A 181 3.98 5.98 2.74
N PRO A 182 4.96 6.88 2.46
CA PRO A 182 6.38 6.58 2.65
C PRO A 182 6.76 6.26 4.11
N ASP A 183 6.12 6.88 5.10
CA ASP A 183 6.41 6.63 6.52
C ASP A 183 6.00 5.21 6.95
N GLN A 184 4.85 4.72 6.48
CA GLN A 184 4.43 3.35 6.71
C GLN A 184 5.44 2.39 6.09
N ARG A 185 5.89 2.63 4.86
CA ARG A 185 6.93 1.82 4.24
C ARG A 185 8.24 1.85 5.02
N HIS A 186 8.70 3.02 5.46
CA HIS A 186 9.94 3.14 6.23
C HIS A 186 9.87 2.34 7.52
N MET A 187 8.75 2.39 8.24
CA MET A 187 8.50 1.56 9.42
C MET A 187 8.57 0.07 9.08
N GLU A 188 7.90 -0.38 8.02
CA GLU A 188 7.90 -1.79 7.60
C GLU A 188 9.28 -2.28 7.18
N ILE A 189 10.05 -1.45 6.46
CA ILE A 189 11.43 -1.75 6.11
C ILE A 189 12.30 -1.83 7.35
N ALA A 190 12.12 -0.92 8.31
CA ALA A 190 12.87 -0.95 9.57
C ALA A 190 12.58 -2.23 10.35
N ASP A 191 11.31 -2.62 10.50
CA ASP A 191 10.92 -3.89 11.14
C ASP A 191 11.52 -5.11 10.44
N LYS A 192 11.50 -5.12 9.10
CA LYS A 192 12.11 -6.19 8.30
C LYS A 192 13.62 -6.24 8.49
N ARG A 193 14.32 -5.10 8.51
CA ARG A 193 15.77 -5.04 8.78
C ARG A 193 16.12 -5.58 10.16
N THR A 194 15.29 -5.33 11.17
CA THR A 194 15.44 -5.91 12.50
C THR A 194 15.13 -7.41 12.52
N THR A 195 14.16 -7.85 11.72
CA THR A 195 13.75 -9.26 11.64
C THR A 195 14.78 -10.13 10.90
N TYR A 196 15.31 -9.63 9.78
CA TYR A 196 16.26 -10.34 8.91
C TYR A 196 17.66 -9.74 9.05
N GLU A 197 18.21 -9.83 10.27
CA GLU A 197 19.61 -9.49 10.48
C GLU A 197 20.49 -10.49 9.73
N VAL A 198 21.48 -9.97 9.01
CA VAL A 198 22.41 -10.78 8.21
C VAL A 198 23.72 -10.90 8.97
N THR A 199 24.26 -12.11 9.04
CA THR A 199 25.49 -12.47 9.75
C THR A 199 26.41 -13.31 8.86
N GLN A 200 27.71 -13.32 9.16
CA GLN A 200 28.67 -14.24 8.53
C GLN A 200 29.21 -15.19 9.59
N LYS A 201 28.87 -16.48 9.50
CA LYS A 201 29.39 -17.51 10.42
C LYS A 201 30.90 -17.73 10.24
N VAL A 202 31.39 -17.53 9.02
CA VAL A 202 32.81 -17.62 8.66
C VAL A 202 33.18 -16.34 7.92
N LYS A 203 34.31 -15.72 8.31
CA LYS A 203 34.79 -14.47 7.71
C LYS A 203 34.98 -14.65 6.20
N GLY A 204 34.36 -13.78 5.40
CA GLY A 204 34.47 -13.81 3.94
C GLY A 204 33.55 -14.81 3.24
N ALA A 205 32.76 -15.60 3.98
CA ALA A 205 31.72 -16.44 3.41
C ALA A 205 30.46 -15.61 3.06
N THR A 206 29.60 -16.18 2.21
CA THR A 206 28.30 -15.58 1.88
C THR A 206 27.50 -15.31 3.16
N ALA A 207 26.93 -14.12 3.22
CA ALA A 207 26.14 -13.68 4.34
C ALA A 207 24.86 -14.54 4.49
N GLN A 208 24.54 -14.94 5.71
CA GLN A 208 23.40 -15.78 6.05
C GLN A 208 22.46 -15.00 6.96
N VAL A 209 21.17 -15.35 6.95
CA VAL A 209 20.27 -14.85 7.98
C VAL A 209 20.78 -15.33 9.34
N GLY A 210 20.83 -14.40 10.31
CA GLY A 210 21.16 -14.69 11.70
C GLY A 210 20.07 -15.51 12.38
N GLN A 211 19.88 -15.30 13.67
CA GLN A 211 18.83 -16.01 14.41
C GLN A 211 17.46 -15.36 14.14
N LEU A 212 16.58 -16.07 13.44
CA LEU A 212 15.21 -15.62 13.21
C LEU A 212 14.42 -15.61 14.53
N GLN A 213 13.66 -14.54 14.77
CA GLN A 213 12.77 -14.49 15.93
C GLN A 213 11.68 -15.57 15.84
N ASN A 214 11.40 -16.22 16.97
CA ASN A 214 10.46 -17.35 17.08
C ASN A 214 9.08 -16.95 16.54
N GLY A 215 8.58 -17.66 15.52
CA GLY A 215 7.29 -17.38 14.86
C GLY A 215 7.40 -16.80 13.43
N LYS A 216 8.53 -16.17 13.09
CA LYS A 216 8.86 -15.75 11.70
C LYS A 216 9.83 -16.70 10.99
N ALA A 217 10.30 -17.72 11.70
CA ALA A 217 11.44 -18.54 11.32
C ALA A 217 11.20 -19.59 10.23
N HIS A 218 9.96 -20.00 9.98
CA HIS A 218 9.67 -21.15 9.10
C HIS A 218 8.99 -20.81 7.76
N ASP A 219 8.38 -19.63 7.63
CA ASP A 219 7.45 -19.38 6.50
C ASP A 219 8.01 -18.40 5.43
N GLU A 220 9.19 -17.81 5.64
CA GLU A 220 9.76 -16.76 4.76
C GLU A 220 11.18 -17.04 4.25
N VAL A 221 11.60 -18.31 4.25
CA VAL A 221 12.91 -18.69 3.67
C VAL A 221 12.84 -18.63 2.14
N ILE A 222 12.90 -17.42 1.58
CA ILE A 222 13.22 -17.21 0.17
C ILE A 222 14.71 -17.42 0.03
N VAL A 223 15.10 -18.62 -0.42
CA VAL A 223 16.45 -18.90 -0.90
C VAL A 223 16.66 -18.04 -2.15
N LYS A 224 17.27 -16.86 -2.01
CA LYS A 224 17.83 -16.15 -3.16
C LYS A 224 19.17 -16.80 -3.51
N THR A 225 19.15 -17.71 -4.47
CA THR A 225 20.35 -18.03 -5.25
C THR A 225 20.69 -16.79 -6.07
N ASN A 226 21.74 -16.07 -5.69
CA ASN A 226 22.31 -15.06 -6.56
C ASN A 226 22.96 -15.78 -7.74
N TYR A 227 22.37 -15.70 -8.92
CA TYR A 227 23.10 -15.87 -10.17
C TYR A 227 24.05 -14.68 -10.30
N SER A 228 25.35 -14.96 -10.24
CA SER A 228 26.37 -14.08 -10.80
C SER A 228 26.42 -14.36 -12.28
N ASP A 229 25.99 -13.40 -13.10
CA ASP A 229 26.29 -13.40 -14.53
C ASP A 229 27.80 -13.12 -14.68
N GLU A 230 28.50 -14.06 -15.30
CA GLU A 230 29.84 -13.90 -15.87
C GLU A 230 29.81 -13.06 -17.15
#